data_AF-A0AAJ1BZ67-F1
#
_entry.id   AF-A0AAJ1BZ67-F1
#
_cell.length_a   1.000
_cell.length_b   1.000
_cell.length_c   1.000
_cell.angle_alpha   90.00
_cell.angle_beta   90.00
_cell.angle_gamma   90.00
#
_symmetry.space_group_name_H-M   'P 1'
#
loop_
_entity.id
_entity.type
_entity.pdbx_description
1 polymer ?
#
loop_
_entity_poly.entity_id
_entity_poly.type
_entity_poly.pdbx_seq_one_letter_code
_entity_poly.pdbx_strand_id
1 'polypeptide(L)'
;MDTSLLPITSGLFEKALEEALNPRWQSLEAAVEAIRKAKHIDRPPSYLPWLVYEYGLGPLTPYVPNVYQLIDEGVRWQRVRGTAKAYRMGLGWIGYSADIEEAWHGRNWWNSYQLRFPDLPAQDSPDLERIEGISILSGPLRSDLRRGVHQYDVGPLIADYCRLDDSMLERESGIAVTPAGTLWSFGRTTEIRHMLTEAEGLAIGNWLEPVDTGSSAWMPISLPDAGFGVGTVPDLSMDPGLPWVEAHYLWNDADILWSSIGTSARSATMAAWFVGRSMFLTFRDAGGQVIGHRRCRAVRPVIERYSGLYSFAGSSYQPTSTGTALYVEAMTDFGDAADVVASSVELNVGGDLADGIPPGRLWLASDDLSGGAAIAVSPVSIPLRTTVRECVKFLVRF
;
A
#
# COMPACT_ATOMS: atom_id res chain seq x y z
N MET A 1 10.89 8.37 64.96
CA MET A 1 10.74 7.55 66.19
C MET A 1 11.30 8.38 67.34
N ASP A 2 10.45 8.85 68.26
CA ASP A 2 10.86 9.78 69.35
C ASP A 2 11.13 9.08 70.69
N THR A 3 11.18 7.74 70.71
CA THR A 3 11.44 6.94 71.91
C THR A 3 12.86 6.42 71.91
N SER A 4 13.71 6.98 72.77
CA SER A 4 15.06 6.49 73.07
C SER A 4 15.01 5.01 73.47
N LEU A 5 15.95 4.21 72.97
CA LEU A 5 16.08 2.79 73.31
C LEU A 5 16.97 2.57 74.55
N LEU A 6 17.57 3.64 75.07
CA LEU A 6 18.40 3.60 76.27
C LEU A 6 17.57 3.31 77.54
N PRO A 7 18.09 2.49 78.48
CA PRO A 7 17.47 2.30 79.78
C PRO A 7 17.47 3.60 80.60
N ILE A 8 16.57 3.68 81.58
CA ILE A 8 16.38 4.89 82.42
C ILE A 8 17.67 5.31 83.15
N THR A 9 18.59 4.37 83.41
CA THR A 9 19.85 4.60 84.13
C THR A 9 21.00 5.13 83.26
N SER A 10 20.76 5.41 81.98
CA SER A 10 21.84 5.78 81.05
C SER A 10 22.53 7.11 81.33
N GLY A 11 23.86 7.09 81.23
CA GLY A 11 24.74 8.22 81.48
C GLY A 11 24.81 9.25 80.33
N LEU A 12 25.52 10.36 80.56
CA LEU A 12 25.66 11.47 79.60
C LEU A 12 26.31 11.05 78.26
N PHE A 13 27.33 10.19 78.32
CA PHE A 13 28.03 9.69 77.13
C PHE A 13 27.11 8.83 76.24
N GLU A 14 26.32 7.95 76.83
CA GLU A 14 25.40 7.05 76.10
C GLU A 14 24.32 7.85 75.37
N LYS A 15 23.76 8.87 76.02
CA LYS A 15 22.76 9.76 75.42
C LYS A 15 23.34 10.58 74.26
N ALA A 16 24.54 11.14 74.43
CA ALA A 16 25.22 11.87 73.37
C ALA A 16 25.56 10.96 72.17
N LEU A 17 25.90 9.70 72.42
CA LEU A 17 26.14 8.71 71.37
C LEU A 17 24.85 8.35 70.61
N GLU A 18 23.73 8.15 71.32
CA GLU A 18 22.43 7.90 70.70
C GLU A 18 22.01 9.09 69.81
N GLU A 19 22.14 10.32 70.31
CA GLU A 19 21.79 11.53 69.57
C GLU A 19 22.66 11.71 68.31
N ALA A 20 23.97 11.42 68.39
CA ALA A 20 24.86 11.46 67.23
C ALA A 20 24.53 10.40 66.17
N LEU A 21 23.97 9.25 66.57
CA LEU A 21 23.58 8.17 65.67
C LEU A 21 22.14 8.33 65.14
N ASN A 22 21.28 9.08 65.82
CA ASN A 22 19.86 9.23 65.48
C ASN A 22 19.61 9.66 64.02
N PRO A 23 20.36 10.59 63.41
CA PRO A 23 20.18 10.95 62.00
C PRO A 23 20.40 9.78 61.02
N ARG A 24 21.22 8.78 61.38
CA ARG A 24 21.45 7.60 60.53
C ARG A 24 20.20 6.73 60.42
N TRP A 25 19.34 6.70 61.43
CA TRP A 25 18.12 5.88 61.36
C TRP A 25 17.17 6.33 60.27
N GLN A 26 17.04 7.64 60.04
CA GLN A 26 16.25 8.16 58.92
C GLN A 26 16.80 7.68 57.57
N SER A 27 18.13 7.71 57.41
CA SER A 27 18.78 7.24 56.17
C SER A 27 18.61 5.74 55.95
N LEU A 28 18.66 4.94 57.02
CA LEU A 28 18.52 3.49 56.96
C LEU A 28 17.06 3.08 56.72
N GLU A 29 16.10 3.75 57.35
CA GLU A 29 14.68 3.55 57.12
C GLU A 29 14.32 3.87 55.66
N ALA A 30 14.81 5.00 55.12
CA ALA A 30 14.66 5.34 53.72
C ALA A 30 15.31 4.31 52.78
N ALA A 31 16.48 3.78 53.14
CA ALA A 31 17.16 2.75 52.37
C ALA A 31 16.39 1.41 52.35
N VAL A 32 15.79 1.00 53.48
CA VAL A 32 14.95 -0.21 53.55
C VAL A 32 13.76 -0.08 52.60
N GLU A 33 13.09 1.08 52.62
CA GLU A 33 11.99 1.35 51.68
C GLU A 33 12.45 1.39 50.22
N ALA A 34 13.60 2.00 49.95
CA ALA A 34 14.18 2.03 48.61
C ALA A 34 14.48 0.62 48.08
N ILE A 35 15.08 -0.25 48.91
CA ILE A 35 15.35 -1.66 48.54
C ILE A 35 14.05 -2.40 48.20
N ARG A 36 13.02 -2.23 49.04
CA ARG A 36 11.71 -2.86 48.82
C ARG A 36 11.06 -2.45 47.50
N LYS A 37 11.22 -1.18 47.10
CA LYS A 37 10.57 -0.60 45.92
C LYS A 37 11.42 -0.64 44.64
N ALA A 38 12.73 -0.81 44.76
CA ALA A 38 13.70 -0.69 43.68
C ALA A 38 13.35 -1.50 42.42
N LYS A 39 12.76 -2.69 42.58
CA LYS A 39 12.42 -3.57 41.46
C LYS A 39 11.09 -3.26 40.79
N HIS A 40 10.10 -2.80 41.55
CA HIS A 40 8.71 -2.77 41.10
C HIS A 40 8.16 -1.38 40.85
N ILE A 41 8.66 -0.35 41.56
CA ILE A 41 8.07 0.99 41.55
C ILE A 41 9.08 2.01 41.03
N ASP A 42 10.18 2.26 41.74
CA ASP A 42 11.05 3.42 41.45
C ASP A 42 12.08 3.15 40.34
N ARG A 43 12.45 1.88 40.12
CA ARG A 43 13.37 1.36 39.07
C ARG A 43 14.39 2.39 38.53
N PRO A 44 15.47 2.64 39.29
CA PRO A 44 16.53 3.54 38.84
C PRO A 44 17.10 3.11 37.48
N PRO A 45 17.41 4.05 36.56
CA PRO A 45 17.96 3.72 35.23
C PRO A 45 19.22 2.84 35.28
N SER A 46 20.06 3.02 36.30
CA SER A 46 21.27 2.22 36.51
C SER A 46 21.00 0.74 36.80
N TYR A 47 19.78 0.39 37.24
CA TYR A 47 19.40 -0.98 37.57
C TYR A 47 18.77 -1.72 36.39
N LEU A 48 18.30 -1.01 35.36
CA LEU A 48 17.58 -1.62 34.25
C LEU A 48 18.37 -2.73 33.53
N PRO A 49 19.68 -2.59 33.24
CA PRO A 49 20.43 -3.67 32.59
C PRO A 49 20.46 -4.95 33.45
N TRP A 50 20.55 -4.80 34.77
CA TRP A 50 20.55 -5.91 35.71
C TRP A 50 19.18 -6.57 35.81
N LEU A 51 18.10 -5.79 35.77
CA LEU A 51 16.73 -6.32 35.73
C LEU A 51 16.44 -7.05 34.42
N VAL A 52 16.91 -6.53 33.29
CA VAL A 52 16.81 -7.20 31.98
C VAL A 52 17.55 -8.53 32.00
N TYR A 53 18.75 -8.56 32.57
CA TYR A 53 19.53 -9.79 32.74
C TYR A 53 18.83 -10.78 33.68
N GLU A 54 18.39 -10.33 34.85
CA GLU A 54 17.71 -11.16 35.85
C GLU A 54 16.44 -11.81 35.28
N TYR A 55 15.65 -11.04 34.52
CA TYR A 55 14.45 -11.55 33.87
C TYR A 55 14.72 -12.27 32.54
N GLY A 56 15.95 -12.37 32.06
CA GLY A 56 16.27 -13.04 30.79
C GLY A 56 15.67 -12.37 29.55
N LEU A 57 15.47 -11.05 29.60
CA LEU A 57 14.86 -10.25 28.53
C LEU A 57 15.88 -9.70 27.53
N GLY A 58 17.16 -10.01 27.73
CA GLY A 58 18.29 -9.59 26.89
C GLY A 58 18.02 -9.71 25.37
N PRO A 59 17.50 -10.84 24.86
CA PRO A 59 17.25 -11.02 23.43
C PRO A 59 16.24 -10.03 22.80
N LEU A 60 15.33 -9.45 23.60
CA LEU A 60 14.31 -8.50 23.12
C LEU A 60 14.79 -7.05 23.11
N THR A 61 15.84 -6.73 23.88
CA THR A 61 16.37 -5.38 24.05
C THR A 61 16.73 -4.66 22.73
N PRO A 62 17.26 -5.34 21.69
CA PRO A 62 17.53 -4.69 20.40
C PRO A 62 16.26 -4.22 19.69
N TYR A 63 15.13 -4.87 19.94
CA TYR A 63 13.90 -4.68 19.17
C TYR A 63 12.88 -3.77 19.86
N VAL A 64 12.86 -3.74 21.19
CA VAL A 64 11.90 -2.97 21.98
C VAL A 64 12.51 -1.63 22.41
N PRO A 65 11.98 -0.47 21.97
CA PRO A 65 12.56 0.83 22.29
C PRO A 65 12.51 1.19 23.79
N ASN A 66 11.46 0.77 24.50
CA ASN A 66 11.22 1.14 25.90
C ASN A 66 11.51 -0.02 26.85
N VAL A 67 12.63 0.06 27.56
CA VAL A 67 13.08 -0.97 28.52
C VAL A 67 12.15 -1.08 29.74
N TYR A 68 11.53 0.01 30.18
CA TYR A 68 10.60 -0.03 31.32
C TYR A 68 9.35 -0.87 30.97
N GLN A 69 8.78 -0.63 29.79
CA GLN A 69 7.66 -1.42 29.27
C GLN A 69 8.06 -2.90 29.11
N LEU A 70 9.25 -3.15 28.58
CA LEU A 70 9.78 -4.50 28.43
C LEU A 70 9.89 -5.23 29.79
N ILE A 71 10.30 -4.56 30.87
CA ILE A 71 10.36 -5.16 32.21
C ILE A 71 8.95 -5.47 32.76
N ASP A 72 7.98 -4.57 32.56
CA ASP A 72 6.60 -4.73 33.06
C ASP A 72 5.80 -5.84 32.35
N GLU A 73 6.09 -6.07 31.07
CA GLU A 73 5.33 -7.01 30.24
C GLU A 73 6.12 -8.26 29.86
N GLY A 74 7.45 -8.18 29.82
CA GLY A 74 8.34 -9.23 29.34
C GLY A 74 8.21 -10.54 30.10
N VAL A 75 8.06 -10.49 31.43
CA VAL A 75 7.84 -11.69 32.25
C VAL A 75 6.52 -12.38 31.89
N ARG A 76 5.47 -11.60 31.61
CA ARG A 76 4.18 -12.15 31.17
C ARG A 76 4.28 -12.73 29.77
N TRP A 77 5.00 -12.06 28.87
CA TRP A 77 5.29 -12.56 27.52
C TRP A 77 6.05 -13.89 27.56
N GLN A 78 7.09 -14.02 28.39
CA GLN A 78 7.86 -15.26 28.54
C GLN A 78 6.98 -16.47 28.90
N ARG A 79 5.98 -16.27 29.76
CA ARG A 79 5.04 -17.32 30.19
C ARG A 79 4.11 -17.81 29.07
N VAL A 80 3.94 -17.02 28.01
CA VAL A 80 3.02 -17.33 26.91
C VAL A 80 3.72 -17.50 25.57
N ARG A 81 5.07 -17.56 25.55
CA ARG A 81 5.86 -17.83 24.33
C ARG A 81 5.40 -19.11 23.65
N GLY A 82 5.47 -19.11 22.33
CA GLY A 82 4.97 -20.19 21.49
C GLY A 82 3.46 -20.15 21.23
N THR A 83 2.75 -19.12 21.70
CA THR A 83 1.31 -18.95 21.45
C THR A 83 1.02 -17.67 20.66
N ALA A 84 -0.12 -17.60 19.98
CA ALA A 84 -0.59 -16.39 19.29
C ALA A 84 -0.66 -15.15 20.21
N LYS A 85 -0.79 -15.34 21.53
CA LYS A 85 -0.77 -14.24 22.50
C LYS A 85 0.61 -13.59 22.63
N ALA A 86 1.69 -14.36 22.50
CA ALA A 86 3.05 -13.82 22.54
C ALA A 86 3.32 -12.84 21.39
N TYR A 87 2.90 -13.20 20.17
CA TYR A 87 3.00 -12.32 19.00
C TYR A 87 2.22 -11.02 19.20
N ARG A 88 0.96 -11.11 19.64
CA ARG A 88 0.13 -9.92 19.91
C ARG A 88 0.74 -9.00 20.96
N MET A 89 1.28 -9.55 22.05
CA MET A 89 1.98 -8.75 23.07
C MET A 89 3.26 -8.13 22.51
N GLY A 90 4.10 -8.93 21.85
CA GLY A 90 5.39 -8.50 21.33
C GLY A 90 5.27 -7.43 20.26
N LEU A 91 4.43 -7.65 19.25
CA LEU A 91 4.17 -6.67 18.20
C LEU A 91 3.50 -5.41 18.78
N GLY A 92 2.65 -5.57 19.80
CA GLY A 92 2.04 -4.45 20.51
C GLY A 92 3.05 -3.49 21.15
N TRP A 93 4.20 -3.97 21.61
CA TRP A 93 5.26 -3.11 22.17
C TRP A 93 5.88 -2.15 21.16
N ILE A 94 5.83 -2.51 19.88
CA ILE A 94 6.33 -1.69 18.77
C ILE A 94 5.19 -1.03 17.99
N GLY A 95 3.95 -1.10 18.49
CA GLY A 95 2.79 -0.44 17.89
C GLY A 95 2.19 -1.17 16.69
N TYR A 96 2.52 -2.44 16.47
CA TYR A 96 2.02 -3.23 15.35
C TYR A 96 1.09 -4.35 15.80
N SER A 97 0.24 -4.80 14.88
CA SER A 97 -0.59 -5.99 15.03
C SER A 97 -0.54 -6.80 13.75
N ALA A 98 -0.59 -8.13 13.86
CA ALA A 98 -0.68 -9.02 12.72
C ALA A 98 -1.45 -10.28 13.09
N ASP A 99 -2.14 -10.84 12.11
CA ASP A 99 -2.74 -12.17 12.17
C ASP A 99 -1.74 -13.21 11.67
N ILE A 100 -1.73 -14.37 12.33
CA ILE A 100 -0.84 -15.48 11.99
C ILE A 100 -1.60 -16.40 11.04
N GLU A 101 -1.03 -16.64 9.88
CA GLU A 101 -1.53 -17.63 8.94
C GLU A 101 -0.53 -18.79 8.85
N GLU A 102 -0.98 -19.97 9.27
CA GLU A 102 -0.18 -21.17 9.26
C GLU A 102 -0.11 -21.77 7.86
N ALA A 103 1.05 -22.32 7.49
CA ALA A 103 1.16 -23.07 6.25
C ALA A 103 0.27 -24.31 6.28
N TRP A 104 -0.29 -24.67 5.12
CA TRP A 104 -1.04 -25.90 4.99
C TRP A 104 -0.12 -27.12 5.23
N HIS A 105 -0.64 -28.09 5.99
CA HIS A 105 0.12 -29.25 6.48
C HIS A 105 0.69 -30.16 5.37
N GLY A 106 0.15 -30.11 4.16
CA GLY A 106 0.61 -30.93 3.03
C GLY A 106 1.82 -30.36 2.30
N ARG A 107 2.26 -29.14 2.64
CA ARG A 107 3.47 -28.55 2.07
C ARG A 107 4.74 -29.22 2.59
N ASN A 108 5.79 -29.23 1.78
CA ASN A 108 7.13 -29.61 2.24
C ASN A 108 7.61 -28.76 3.44
N TRP A 109 7.35 -27.45 3.40
CA TRP A 109 7.65 -26.52 4.51
C TRP A 109 6.41 -26.26 5.37
N TRP A 110 5.81 -27.33 5.90
CA TRP A 110 4.57 -27.31 6.67
C TRP A 110 4.66 -26.54 8.00
N ASN A 111 5.85 -26.44 8.60
CA ASN A 111 6.07 -25.76 9.88
C ASN A 111 6.29 -24.25 9.74
N SER A 112 6.09 -23.69 8.54
CA SER A 112 6.20 -22.25 8.30
C SER A 112 4.91 -21.50 8.60
N TYR A 113 5.03 -20.22 8.92
CA TYR A 113 3.90 -19.31 9.07
C TYR A 113 4.21 -17.94 8.46
N GLN A 114 3.15 -17.20 8.19
CA GLN A 114 3.22 -15.83 7.70
C GLN A 114 2.42 -14.89 8.59
N LEU A 115 2.82 -13.62 8.58
CA LEU A 115 2.15 -12.55 9.31
C LEU A 115 1.36 -11.69 8.33
N ARG A 116 0.04 -11.62 8.49
CA ARG A 116 -0.81 -10.69 7.73
C ARG A 116 -1.04 -9.43 8.54
N PHE A 117 -0.59 -8.31 8.01
CA PHE A 117 -0.77 -7.00 8.65
C PHE A 117 -2.06 -6.35 8.16
N PRO A 118 -2.89 -5.81 9.07
CA PRO A 118 -4.07 -5.03 8.71
C PRO A 118 -3.67 -3.68 8.08
N ASP A 119 -2.52 -3.13 8.48
CA ASP A 119 -1.98 -1.85 8.02
C ASP A 119 -0.54 -2.00 7.55
N LEU A 120 -0.13 -1.15 6.60
CA LEU A 120 1.25 -1.11 6.12
C LEU A 120 2.19 -0.63 7.24
N PRO A 121 3.30 -1.34 7.53
CA PRO A 121 4.31 -0.85 8.48
C PRO A 121 4.85 0.52 8.06
N ALA A 122 5.11 1.41 9.02
CA ALA A 122 5.44 2.80 8.74
C ALA A 122 6.76 2.96 7.96
N GLN A 123 7.77 2.16 8.30
CA GLN A 123 9.10 2.20 7.69
C GLN A 123 9.63 0.78 7.43
N ASP A 124 10.59 0.64 6.52
CA ASP A 124 11.29 -0.64 6.31
C ASP A 124 12.33 -0.88 7.40
N SER A 125 13.19 0.11 7.63
CA SER A 125 14.18 0.11 8.71
C SER A 125 13.82 1.17 9.74
N PRO A 126 13.87 0.88 11.06
CA PRO A 126 14.23 -0.41 11.69
C PRO A 126 13.05 -1.37 11.91
N ASP A 127 11.85 -1.01 11.48
CA ASP A 127 10.62 -1.70 11.92
C ASP A 127 10.54 -3.16 11.48
N LEU A 128 10.97 -3.49 10.26
CA LEU A 128 10.91 -4.88 9.79
C LEU A 128 11.85 -5.80 10.56
N GLU A 129 13.04 -5.33 10.91
CA GLU A 129 13.98 -6.08 11.77
C GLU A 129 13.41 -6.29 13.17
N ARG A 130 12.71 -5.29 13.72
CA ARG A 130 12.03 -5.40 15.02
C ARG A 130 10.90 -6.40 14.98
N ILE A 131 10.05 -6.32 13.97
CA ILE A 131 8.92 -7.25 13.76
C ILE A 131 9.46 -8.67 13.61
N GLU A 132 10.45 -8.89 12.76
CA GLU A 132 11.10 -10.17 12.52
C GLU A 132 11.69 -10.75 13.82
N GLY A 133 12.53 -9.98 14.51
CA GLY A 133 13.20 -10.43 15.73
C GLY A 133 12.22 -10.80 16.85
N ILE A 134 11.20 -9.96 17.08
CA ILE A 134 10.17 -10.23 18.08
C ILE A 134 9.34 -11.46 17.71
N SER A 135 9.00 -11.63 16.42
CA SER A 135 8.16 -12.74 15.95
C SER A 135 8.90 -14.07 16.07
N ILE A 136 10.16 -14.13 15.64
CA ILE A 136 11.02 -15.31 15.79
C ILE A 136 11.17 -15.68 17.27
N LEU A 137 11.38 -14.70 18.16
CA LEU A 137 11.47 -14.95 19.60
C LEU A 137 10.13 -15.36 20.24
N SER A 138 9.02 -14.89 19.69
CA SER A 138 7.67 -15.20 20.19
C SER A 138 7.20 -16.58 19.76
N GLY A 139 7.67 -17.07 18.61
CA GLY A 139 7.27 -18.34 18.04
C GLY A 139 7.84 -19.58 18.74
N PRO A 140 7.22 -20.76 18.53
CA PRO A 140 7.83 -22.02 18.91
C PRO A 140 9.11 -22.26 18.11
N LEU A 141 10.12 -22.87 18.73
CA LEU A 141 11.43 -23.15 18.08
C LEU A 141 11.30 -23.92 16.75
N ARG A 142 10.29 -24.79 16.62
CA ARG A 142 10.06 -25.58 15.42
C ARG A 142 9.39 -24.81 14.28
N SER A 143 8.88 -23.60 14.52
CA SER A 143 8.05 -22.88 13.55
C SER A 143 8.84 -21.73 12.95
N ASP A 144 8.84 -21.64 11.63
CA ASP A 144 9.69 -20.70 10.92
C ASP A 144 8.87 -19.52 10.42
N LEU A 145 9.30 -18.30 10.74
CA LEU A 145 8.73 -17.10 10.12
C LEU A 145 9.20 -17.07 8.67
N ARG A 146 8.24 -17.13 7.75
CA ARG A 146 8.53 -17.13 6.32
C ARG A 146 8.40 -15.74 5.70
N ARG A 147 7.31 -15.03 6.04
CA ARG A 147 6.97 -13.77 5.39
C ARG A 147 6.03 -12.87 6.18
N GLY A 148 6.07 -11.58 5.87
CA GLY A 148 5.06 -10.61 6.26
C GLY A 148 4.35 -10.02 5.05
N VAL A 149 3.02 -9.91 5.12
CA VAL A 149 2.17 -9.55 3.99
C VAL A 149 1.15 -8.46 4.34
N HIS A 150 0.92 -7.54 3.40
CA HIS A 150 -0.14 -6.54 3.50
C HIS A 150 -0.57 -6.12 2.10
N GLN A 151 -1.81 -6.41 1.69
CA GLN A 151 -2.37 -6.11 0.37
C GLN A 151 -1.55 -6.64 -0.84
N TYR A 152 -2.22 -6.91 -1.97
CA TYR A 152 -1.59 -7.39 -3.23
C TYR A 152 -0.59 -8.54 -3.10
N ASP A 153 -0.77 -9.35 -2.07
CA ASP A 153 0.02 -10.55 -1.81
C ASP A 153 -0.35 -11.64 -2.81
N VAL A 154 0.64 -12.09 -3.58
CA VAL A 154 0.54 -13.28 -4.42
C VAL A 154 1.20 -14.41 -3.65
N GLY A 155 0.34 -15.24 -3.05
CA GLY A 155 0.75 -16.47 -2.38
C GLY A 155 1.21 -17.54 -3.36
N PRO A 156 1.76 -18.64 -2.84
CA PRO A 156 2.16 -19.78 -3.67
C PRO A 156 0.93 -20.44 -4.31
N LEU A 157 1.11 -20.95 -5.51
CA LEU A 157 0.15 -21.84 -6.13
C LEU A 157 0.12 -23.16 -5.35
N ILE A 158 -1.07 -23.59 -4.92
CA ILE A 158 -1.30 -24.91 -4.32
C ILE A 158 -1.94 -25.77 -5.40
N ALA A 159 -1.22 -26.78 -5.89
CA ALA A 159 -1.59 -27.58 -7.06
C ALA A 159 -1.63 -29.08 -6.75
N ASP A 160 -2.04 -29.46 -5.53
CA ASP A 160 -2.10 -30.86 -5.12
C ASP A 160 -2.94 -31.72 -6.09
N TYR A 161 -2.46 -32.92 -6.38
CA TYR A 161 -3.10 -33.92 -7.25
C TYR A 161 -3.20 -33.57 -8.75
N CYS A 162 -2.45 -32.59 -9.26
CA CYS A 162 -2.35 -32.35 -10.70
C CYS A 162 -0.90 -32.32 -11.20
N ARG A 163 -0.69 -32.45 -12.51
CA ARG A 163 0.67 -32.46 -13.14
C ARG A 163 1.47 -31.16 -12.92
N LEU A 164 0.84 -30.10 -12.41
CA LEU A 164 1.51 -28.87 -11.98
C LEU A 164 2.33 -29.07 -10.71
N ASP A 165 2.03 -30.09 -9.90
CA ASP A 165 2.77 -30.44 -8.68
C ASP A 165 4.19 -30.95 -8.98
N ASP A 166 4.38 -31.59 -10.14
CA ASP A 166 5.67 -32.00 -10.71
C ASP A 166 6.33 -30.91 -11.58
N SER A 167 5.73 -29.72 -11.67
CA SER A 167 6.23 -28.62 -12.49
C SER A 167 6.92 -27.57 -11.61
N MET A 168 8.02 -26.99 -12.08
CA MET A 168 8.68 -25.87 -11.39
C MET A 168 7.81 -24.61 -11.51
N LEU A 169 6.92 -24.41 -10.54
CA LEU A 169 6.19 -23.17 -10.35
C LEU A 169 7.02 -22.27 -9.42
N GLU A 170 7.34 -21.07 -9.89
CA GLU A 170 8.34 -20.18 -9.28
C GLU A 170 7.97 -19.61 -7.89
N ARG A 171 8.73 -18.60 -7.46
CA ARG A 171 8.67 -17.98 -6.13
C ARG A 171 7.35 -17.27 -5.85
N GLU A 172 7.03 -17.24 -4.56
CA GLU A 172 6.01 -16.37 -3.98
C GLU A 172 6.41 -14.90 -4.11
N SER A 173 5.42 -14.00 -4.07
CA SER A 173 5.72 -12.56 -4.04
C SER A 173 6.43 -12.14 -2.75
N GLY A 174 7.43 -11.28 -2.89
CA GLY A 174 8.11 -10.60 -1.79
C GLY A 174 9.60 -10.40 -2.06
N ILE A 175 10.23 -9.61 -1.21
CA ILE A 175 11.68 -9.38 -1.21
C ILE A 175 12.25 -9.53 0.20
N ALA A 176 13.43 -10.13 0.31
CA ALA A 176 14.18 -10.19 1.56
C ALA A 176 15.09 -8.96 1.67
N VAL A 177 14.84 -8.12 2.67
CA VAL A 177 15.63 -6.90 2.93
C VAL A 177 16.43 -7.04 4.23
N THR A 178 15.96 -7.85 5.17
CA THR A 178 16.61 -8.06 6.47
C THR A 178 17.64 -9.20 6.42
N PRO A 179 18.65 -9.21 7.30
CA PRO A 179 19.68 -10.26 7.33
C PRO A 179 19.14 -11.67 7.63
N ALA A 180 18.00 -11.78 8.34
CA ALA A 180 17.39 -13.06 8.65
C ALA A 180 16.60 -13.66 7.47
N GLY A 181 16.39 -12.89 6.39
CA GLY A 181 15.87 -13.41 5.13
C GLY A 181 14.36 -13.60 5.07
N THR A 182 13.59 -13.03 6.01
CA THR A 182 12.12 -13.01 5.91
C THR A 182 11.69 -12.25 4.66
N LEU A 183 10.72 -12.79 3.93
CA LEU A 183 10.16 -12.14 2.75
C LEU A 183 9.10 -11.10 3.15
N TRP A 184 9.20 -9.90 2.59
CA TRP A 184 8.20 -8.85 2.79
C TRP A 184 7.47 -8.60 1.49
N SER A 185 6.14 -8.72 1.53
CA SER A 185 5.26 -8.52 0.37
C SER A 185 4.16 -7.56 0.75
N PHE A 186 4.44 -6.27 0.54
CA PHE A 186 3.47 -5.23 0.81
C PHE A 186 2.96 -4.60 -0.47
N GLY A 187 1.72 -4.14 -0.42
CA GLY A 187 1.05 -3.42 -1.48
C GLY A 187 0.34 -2.19 -0.93
N ARG A 188 0.22 -1.17 -1.78
CA ARG A 188 -0.57 0.03 -1.49
C ARG A 188 -1.31 0.46 -2.76
N THR A 189 -2.55 0.92 -2.62
CA THR A 189 -3.33 1.47 -3.73
C THR A 189 -3.38 2.99 -3.67
N THR A 190 -3.15 3.65 -4.80
CA THR A 190 -3.47 5.06 -5.01
C THR A 190 -4.48 5.17 -6.16
N GLU A 191 -5.61 5.83 -5.93
CA GLU A 191 -6.68 5.95 -6.92
C GLU A 191 -6.87 7.42 -7.31
N ILE A 192 -6.77 7.71 -8.60
CA ILE A 192 -6.80 9.06 -9.16
C ILE A 192 -7.94 9.16 -10.17
N ARG A 193 -8.86 10.09 -9.94
CA ARG A 193 -9.92 10.40 -10.90
C ARG A 193 -9.46 11.58 -11.74
N HIS A 194 -9.50 11.42 -13.07
CA HIS A 194 -9.10 12.48 -14.00
C HIS A 194 -10.22 12.76 -15.00
N MET A 195 -10.39 14.04 -15.33
CA MET A 195 -11.22 14.47 -16.46
C MET A 195 -10.26 14.93 -17.55
N LEU A 196 -10.29 14.27 -18.72
CA LEU A 196 -9.39 14.61 -19.82
C LEU A 196 -9.70 16.03 -20.29
N THR A 197 -8.67 16.88 -20.31
CA THR A 197 -8.78 18.25 -20.81
C THR A 197 -8.61 18.30 -22.33
N GLU A 198 -9.10 19.36 -22.95
CA GLU A 198 -8.93 19.60 -24.38
C GLU A 198 -7.46 19.63 -24.80
N ALA A 199 -6.62 20.33 -24.04
CA ALA A 199 -5.19 20.42 -24.31
C ALA A 199 -4.51 19.04 -24.29
N GLU A 200 -4.85 18.20 -23.30
CA GLU A 200 -4.35 16.82 -23.22
C GLU A 200 -4.84 15.96 -24.38
N GLY A 201 -6.14 16.06 -24.71
CA GLY A 201 -6.75 15.33 -25.81
C GLY A 201 -6.14 15.70 -27.17
N LEU A 202 -5.88 16.99 -27.40
CA LEU A 202 -5.23 17.48 -28.62
C LEU A 202 -3.77 17.03 -28.69
N ALA A 203 -3.05 17.05 -27.56
CA ALA A 203 -1.65 16.61 -27.49
C ALA A 203 -1.48 15.13 -27.87
N ILE A 204 -2.44 14.27 -27.52
CA ILE A 204 -2.43 12.84 -27.91
C ILE A 204 -3.15 12.56 -29.24
N GLY A 205 -3.82 13.55 -29.84
CA GLY A 205 -4.61 13.37 -31.07
C GLY A 205 -5.89 12.54 -30.89
N ASN A 206 -6.51 12.61 -29.70
CA ASN A 206 -7.75 11.91 -29.34
C ASN A 206 -8.93 12.87 -29.05
N TRP A 207 -8.74 14.18 -29.16
CA TRP A 207 -9.81 15.13 -28.84
C TRP A 207 -10.92 15.10 -29.88
N LEU A 208 -12.15 14.95 -29.40
CA LEU A 208 -13.36 15.20 -30.18
C LEU A 208 -14.07 16.40 -29.56
N GLU A 209 -14.59 17.31 -30.39
CA GLU A 209 -15.37 18.44 -29.89
C GLU A 209 -16.63 17.93 -29.18
N PRO A 210 -16.97 18.47 -27.99
CA PRO A 210 -18.26 18.19 -27.37
C PRO A 210 -19.39 18.58 -28.32
N VAL A 211 -20.42 17.75 -28.42
CA VAL A 211 -21.59 18.13 -29.23
C VAL A 211 -22.42 19.12 -28.42
N ASP A 212 -22.53 20.36 -28.90
CA ASP A 212 -23.38 21.37 -28.27
C ASP A 212 -24.83 20.90 -28.25
N THR A 213 -25.52 21.11 -27.13
CA THR A 213 -26.94 20.81 -26.97
C THR A 213 -27.77 21.77 -27.85
N GLY A 214 -27.84 21.49 -29.16
CA GLY A 214 -28.60 22.29 -30.12
C GLY A 214 -28.24 22.13 -31.61
N SER A 215 -27.11 21.50 -31.98
CA SER A 215 -26.68 21.41 -33.38
C SER A 215 -27.14 20.12 -34.08
N SER A 216 -28.44 19.96 -34.33
CA SER A 216 -28.97 18.75 -34.99
C SER A 216 -28.23 18.44 -36.30
N ALA A 217 -27.32 17.45 -36.28
CA ALA A 217 -26.57 16.98 -37.45
C ALA A 217 -27.40 16.01 -38.31
N TRP A 218 -28.68 16.33 -38.53
CA TRP A 218 -29.46 15.70 -39.59
C TRP A 218 -29.43 16.63 -40.79
N MET A 219 -28.86 16.15 -41.89
CA MET A 219 -29.06 16.78 -43.20
C MET A 219 -30.58 16.84 -43.44
N PRO A 220 -31.20 18.01 -43.73
CA PRO A 220 -32.60 18.01 -44.13
C PRO A 220 -32.69 17.26 -45.46
N ILE A 221 -33.29 16.07 -45.43
CA ILE A 221 -33.66 15.38 -46.66
C ILE A 221 -34.78 16.22 -47.28
N SER A 222 -34.46 17.02 -48.29
CA SER A 222 -35.48 17.69 -49.10
C SER A 222 -36.11 16.63 -50.00
N LEU A 223 -37.17 15.99 -49.51
CA LEU A 223 -38.06 15.22 -50.36
C LEU A 223 -38.81 16.23 -51.26
N PRO A 224 -38.85 16.01 -52.59
CA PRO A 224 -39.58 16.90 -53.48
C PRO A 224 -41.07 16.86 -53.11
N ASP A 225 -41.68 18.04 -53.03
CA ASP A 225 -43.06 18.29 -52.61
C ASP A 225 -44.05 17.16 -52.97
N ALA A 226 -44.27 16.27 -52.01
CA ALA A 226 -45.46 15.43 -51.98
C ALA A 226 -46.35 16.00 -50.87
N GLY A 227 -47.40 16.72 -51.28
CA GLY A 227 -48.29 17.47 -50.42
C GLY A 227 -48.95 16.64 -49.31
N PHE A 228 -48.29 16.56 -48.17
CA PHE A 228 -48.87 16.15 -46.89
C PHE A 228 -48.89 17.35 -45.95
N GLY A 229 -50.08 17.64 -45.43
CA GLY A 229 -50.40 18.87 -44.71
C GLY A 229 -49.56 19.11 -43.46
N VAL A 230 -49.59 20.38 -43.03
CA VAL A 230 -48.98 20.92 -41.81
C VAL A 230 -49.46 20.15 -40.58
N GLY A 231 -48.79 19.05 -40.28
CA GLY A 231 -48.76 18.43 -38.97
C GLY A 231 -47.59 19.02 -38.20
N THR A 232 -47.84 19.47 -36.97
CA THR A 232 -46.81 19.82 -35.99
C THR A 232 -45.64 18.85 -36.08
N VAL A 233 -44.46 19.38 -36.43
CA VAL A 233 -43.19 18.68 -36.26
C VAL A 233 -43.16 18.18 -34.81
N PRO A 234 -42.96 16.88 -34.55
CA PRO A 234 -42.73 16.44 -33.18
C PRO A 234 -41.57 17.25 -32.61
N ASP A 235 -41.63 17.65 -31.35
CA ASP A 235 -40.48 18.17 -30.64
C ASP A 235 -39.34 17.15 -30.76
N LEU A 236 -38.42 17.40 -31.69
CA LEU A 236 -37.22 16.60 -31.85
C LEU A 236 -36.24 17.09 -30.79
N SER A 237 -36.53 16.76 -29.53
CA SER A 237 -35.57 16.75 -28.44
C SER A 237 -34.52 15.63 -28.62
N MET A 238 -34.15 15.32 -29.86
CA MET A 238 -33.12 14.37 -30.23
C MET A 238 -31.80 15.11 -30.19
N ASP A 239 -30.98 14.71 -29.22
CA ASP A 239 -29.60 15.16 -29.01
C ASP A 239 -28.84 15.12 -30.34
N PRO A 240 -28.14 16.20 -30.72
CA PRO A 240 -27.37 16.22 -31.94
C PRO A 240 -26.30 15.13 -31.94
N GLY A 241 -26.34 14.27 -32.97
CA GLY A 241 -25.26 13.31 -33.21
C GLY A 241 -23.98 13.99 -33.69
N LEU A 242 -22.88 13.22 -33.77
CA LEU A 242 -21.62 13.68 -34.35
C LEU A 242 -21.81 14.02 -35.86
N PRO A 243 -21.28 15.16 -36.35
CA PRO A 243 -21.39 15.52 -37.76
C PRO A 243 -20.61 14.57 -38.67
N TRP A 244 -21.27 14.05 -39.72
CA TRP A 244 -20.71 13.11 -40.69
C TRP A 244 -19.50 13.65 -41.47
N VAL A 245 -19.33 14.97 -41.55
CA VAL A 245 -18.30 15.61 -42.37
C VAL A 245 -16.92 15.63 -41.68
N GLU A 246 -16.86 15.40 -40.37
CA GLU A 246 -15.61 15.49 -39.58
C GLU A 246 -15.07 14.11 -39.12
N ALA A 247 -15.74 13.02 -39.48
CA ALA A 247 -15.35 11.66 -39.14
C ALA A 247 -14.18 11.16 -40.01
N HIS A 248 -12.96 11.63 -39.74
CA HIS A 248 -11.72 11.16 -40.36
C HIS A 248 -11.14 9.91 -39.69
N TYR A 249 -11.97 8.91 -39.34
CA TYR A 249 -11.48 7.64 -38.79
C TYR A 249 -12.09 6.41 -39.50
N LEU A 250 -11.24 5.39 -39.57
CA LEU A 250 -11.31 4.23 -40.46
C LEU A 250 -12.54 3.34 -40.17
N TRP A 251 -13.37 3.19 -41.20
CA TRP A 251 -14.57 2.34 -41.32
C TRP A 251 -14.37 0.83 -41.08
N ASN A 252 -13.24 0.39 -40.51
CA ASN A 252 -12.92 -1.03 -40.48
C ASN A 252 -13.35 -1.75 -39.19
N ASP A 253 -13.60 -1.07 -38.06
CA ASP A 253 -13.86 -1.75 -36.77
C ASP A 253 -14.95 -1.10 -35.86
N ALA A 254 -15.83 -0.25 -36.39
CA ALA A 254 -16.81 0.47 -35.56
C ALA A 254 -18.09 -0.36 -35.27
N ASP A 255 -18.06 -1.19 -34.22
CA ASP A 255 -19.25 -1.83 -33.61
C ASP A 255 -20.05 -0.82 -32.74
N ILE A 256 -20.39 0.35 -33.28
CA ILE A 256 -21.16 1.37 -32.55
C ILE A 256 -22.65 1.15 -32.83
N LEU A 257 -23.44 0.88 -31.77
CA LEU A 257 -24.90 0.86 -31.83
C LEU A 257 -25.40 2.24 -32.28
N TRP A 258 -26.17 2.27 -33.36
CA TRP A 258 -26.79 3.43 -34.02
C TRP A 258 -27.66 4.33 -33.12
N SER A 259 -27.83 3.98 -31.84
CA SER A 259 -28.71 4.66 -30.88
C SER A 259 -27.98 5.40 -29.75
N SER A 260 -26.65 5.53 -29.78
CA SER A 260 -25.92 6.26 -28.74
C SER A 260 -25.85 7.77 -29.03
N ILE A 261 -26.72 8.47 -28.32
CA ILE A 261 -26.85 9.91 -28.07
C ILE A 261 -25.46 10.58 -27.89
N GLY A 262 -25.20 11.69 -28.60
CA GLY A 262 -23.88 12.17 -29.03
C GLY A 262 -22.79 12.27 -27.95
N THR A 263 -23.16 12.61 -26.72
CA THR A 263 -22.20 12.71 -25.59
C THR A 263 -21.63 11.35 -25.16
N SER A 264 -22.46 10.30 -25.12
CA SER A 264 -22.02 8.95 -24.75
C SER A 264 -21.24 8.28 -25.87
N ALA A 265 -21.64 8.52 -27.12
CA ALA A 265 -20.89 8.05 -28.29
C ALA A 265 -19.50 8.69 -28.34
N ARG A 266 -19.39 10.01 -28.17
CA ARG A 266 -18.11 10.73 -28.07
C ARG A 266 -17.19 10.11 -27.02
N SER A 267 -17.71 9.96 -25.80
CA SER A 267 -16.93 9.41 -24.68
C SER A 267 -16.46 7.97 -24.94
N ALA A 268 -17.32 7.13 -25.54
CA ALA A 268 -16.97 5.76 -25.90
C ALA A 268 -15.91 5.71 -27.00
N THR A 269 -16.01 6.57 -28.03
CA THR A 269 -14.99 6.68 -29.09
C THR A 269 -13.64 7.12 -28.54
N MET A 270 -13.62 8.16 -27.70
CA MET A 270 -12.39 8.64 -27.06
C MET A 270 -11.77 7.61 -26.13
N ALA A 271 -12.58 6.81 -25.43
CA ALA A 271 -12.09 5.71 -24.61
C ALA A 271 -11.51 4.57 -25.46
N ALA A 272 -12.20 4.18 -26.55
CA ALA A 272 -11.79 3.10 -27.44
C ALA A 272 -10.46 3.39 -28.14
N TRP A 273 -10.12 4.66 -28.37
CA TRP A 273 -8.83 5.06 -28.93
C TRP A 273 -7.64 4.51 -28.13
N PHE A 274 -7.75 4.32 -26.82
CA PHE A 274 -6.64 3.77 -26.03
C PHE A 274 -6.43 2.25 -26.18
N VAL A 275 -7.36 1.53 -26.81
CA VAL A 275 -7.26 0.08 -26.97
C VAL A 275 -6.07 -0.27 -27.88
N GLY A 276 -5.24 -1.20 -27.42
CA GLY A 276 -4.05 -1.67 -28.16
C GLY A 276 -2.84 -0.74 -28.06
N ARG A 277 -2.96 0.45 -27.49
CA ARG A 277 -1.85 1.39 -27.28
C ARG A 277 -1.13 1.10 -25.96
N SER A 278 0.20 1.17 -25.97
CA SER A 278 0.98 1.10 -24.73
C SER A 278 0.96 2.44 -24.00
N MET A 279 0.73 2.37 -22.70
CA MET A 279 0.81 3.51 -21.78
C MET A 279 1.80 3.20 -20.67
N PHE A 280 2.47 4.24 -20.19
CA PHE A 280 3.40 4.18 -19.08
C PHE A 280 3.00 5.18 -18.01
N LEU A 281 3.06 4.76 -16.75
CA LEU A 281 2.96 5.64 -15.61
C LEU A 281 4.35 6.18 -15.29
N THR A 282 4.52 7.49 -15.27
CA THR A 282 5.79 8.13 -14.93
C THR A 282 5.72 8.70 -13.52
N PHE A 283 6.70 8.38 -12.69
CA PHE A 283 6.86 8.94 -11.35
C PHE A 283 7.88 10.07 -11.40
N ARG A 284 7.57 11.21 -10.76
CA ARG A 284 8.50 12.34 -10.63
C ARG A 284 8.70 12.75 -9.18
N ASP A 285 9.89 13.23 -8.88
CA ASP A 285 10.25 13.78 -7.57
C ASP A 285 9.76 15.23 -7.40
N ALA A 286 10.07 15.86 -6.26
CA ALA A 286 9.70 17.25 -5.98
C ALA A 286 10.40 18.27 -6.90
N GLY A 287 11.53 17.90 -7.50
CA GLY A 287 12.26 18.70 -8.48
C GLY A 287 11.76 18.53 -9.92
N GLY A 288 10.77 17.67 -10.14
CA GLY A 288 10.25 17.32 -11.47
C GLY A 288 11.12 16.31 -12.24
N GLN A 289 12.18 15.79 -11.63
CA GLN A 289 13.01 14.75 -12.22
C GLN A 289 12.26 13.42 -12.25
N VAL A 290 12.47 12.64 -13.31
CA VAL A 290 11.84 11.33 -13.46
C VAL A 290 12.54 10.34 -12.54
N ILE A 291 11.77 9.68 -11.69
CA ILE A 291 12.22 8.56 -10.86
C ILE A 291 12.25 7.28 -11.70
N GLY A 292 11.23 7.08 -12.54
CA GLY A 292 11.14 5.97 -13.48
C GLY A 292 9.75 5.86 -14.10
N HIS A 293 9.63 4.97 -15.07
CA HIS A 293 8.38 4.69 -15.77
C HIS A 293 7.96 3.24 -15.57
N ARG A 294 6.67 3.03 -15.30
CA ARG A 294 6.06 1.71 -15.15
C ARG A 294 5.04 1.46 -16.25
N ARG A 295 5.19 0.37 -17.00
CA ARG A 295 4.20 -0.02 -18.01
C ARG A 295 2.83 -0.28 -17.36
N CYS A 296 1.77 0.30 -17.92
CA CYS A 296 0.40 0.03 -17.48
C CYS A 296 0.01 -1.42 -17.82
N ARG A 297 -0.49 -2.15 -16.81
CA ARG A 297 -0.93 -3.55 -16.95
C ARG A 297 -2.34 -3.67 -17.48
N ALA A 298 -3.18 -2.67 -17.24
CA ALA A 298 -4.53 -2.59 -17.76
C ALA A 298 -4.78 -1.19 -18.33
N VAL A 299 -5.31 -1.16 -19.56
CA VAL A 299 -5.80 0.03 -20.25
C VAL A 299 -7.08 -0.42 -20.94
N ARG A 300 -8.24 -0.15 -20.33
CA ARG A 300 -9.53 -0.69 -20.77
C ARG A 300 -10.61 0.38 -20.75
N PRO A 301 -11.36 0.56 -21.85
CA PRO A 301 -12.64 1.23 -21.78
C PRO A 301 -13.57 0.45 -20.86
N VAL A 302 -14.24 1.14 -19.94
CA VAL A 302 -15.07 0.54 -18.90
C VAL A 302 -16.41 1.27 -18.77
N ILE A 303 -17.38 0.55 -18.24
CA ILE A 303 -18.65 1.08 -17.76
C ILE A 303 -18.86 0.64 -16.32
N GLU A 304 -19.47 1.51 -15.50
CA GLU A 304 -19.80 1.17 -14.12
C GLU A 304 -20.88 0.08 -14.09
N ARG A 305 -20.59 -1.03 -13.41
CA ARG A 305 -21.50 -2.16 -13.26
C ARG A 305 -21.27 -2.84 -11.93
N TYR A 306 -22.35 -3.25 -11.28
CA TYR A 306 -22.28 -4.08 -10.08
C TYR A 306 -21.45 -5.34 -10.34
N SER A 307 -20.53 -5.65 -9.43
CA SER A 307 -19.62 -6.81 -9.54
C SER A 307 -18.75 -6.82 -10.81
N GLY A 308 -18.45 -5.65 -11.38
CA GLY A 308 -17.47 -5.51 -12.46
C GLY A 308 -16.05 -5.94 -12.05
N LEU A 309 -15.25 -6.33 -13.04
CA LEU A 309 -13.90 -6.89 -12.86
C LEU A 309 -12.92 -5.92 -12.16
N TYR A 310 -13.03 -4.62 -12.43
CA TYR A 310 -12.16 -3.60 -11.85
C TYR A 310 -12.87 -2.88 -10.70
N SER A 311 -12.10 -2.48 -9.69
CA SER A 311 -12.60 -1.66 -8.58
C SER A 311 -11.89 -0.31 -8.55
N PHE A 312 -12.67 0.75 -8.37
CA PHE A 312 -12.17 2.11 -8.24
C PHE A 312 -13.10 2.94 -7.34
N ALA A 313 -12.57 3.56 -6.30
CA ALA A 313 -13.27 4.40 -5.33
C ALA A 313 -14.52 3.73 -4.73
N GLY A 314 -14.46 2.41 -4.49
CA GLY A 314 -15.56 1.61 -3.97
C GLY A 314 -16.62 1.19 -5.00
N SER A 315 -16.59 1.74 -6.22
CA SER A 315 -17.42 1.29 -7.34
C SER A 315 -16.74 0.19 -8.16
N SER A 316 -17.56 -0.63 -8.84
CA SER A 316 -17.09 -1.68 -9.73
C SER A 316 -17.29 -1.32 -11.20
N TYR A 317 -16.34 -1.69 -12.04
CA TYR A 317 -16.26 -1.33 -13.45
C TYR A 317 -16.01 -2.57 -14.31
N GLN A 318 -16.77 -2.71 -15.40
CA GLN A 318 -16.65 -3.82 -16.33
C GLN A 318 -16.00 -3.35 -17.64
N PRO A 319 -14.94 -4.01 -18.13
CA PRO A 319 -14.38 -3.71 -19.45
C PRO A 319 -15.39 -4.02 -20.55
N THR A 320 -15.58 -3.08 -21.46
CA THR A 320 -16.47 -3.22 -22.62
C THR A 320 -16.01 -2.30 -23.75
N SER A 321 -16.22 -2.70 -24.99
CA SER A 321 -15.84 -1.90 -26.17
C SER A 321 -16.59 -0.57 -26.26
N THR A 322 -17.75 -0.45 -25.62
CA THR A 322 -18.57 0.77 -25.58
C THR A 322 -18.43 1.55 -24.26
N GLY A 323 -17.33 1.33 -23.54
CA GLY A 323 -17.12 1.95 -22.23
C GLY A 323 -16.93 3.46 -22.35
N THR A 324 -17.65 4.24 -21.56
CA THR A 324 -17.62 5.72 -21.62
C THR A 324 -16.53 6.34 -20.73
N ALA A 325 -15.77 5.51 -20.00
CA ALA A 325 -14.62 5.91 -19.21
C ALA A 325 -13.44 4.98 -19.50
N LEU A 326 -12.23 5.43 -19.23
CA LEU A 326 -11.02 4.63 -19.36
C LEU A 326 -10.47 4.28 -17.97
N TYR A 327 -10.33 2.99 -17.70
CA TYR A 327 -9.61 2.49 -16.54
C TYR A 327 -8.17 2.18 -16.94
N VAL A 328 -7.22 2.78 -16.22
CA VAL A 328 -5.79 2.55 -16.39
C VAL A 328 -5.19 2.12 -15.07
N GLU A 329 -4.33 1.11 -15.08
CA GLU A 329 -3.70 0.60 -13.88
C GLU A 329 -2.24 0.24 -14.16
N ALA A 330 -1.35 0.71 -13.28
CA ALA A 330 0.04 0.30 -13.23
C ALA A 330 0.38 -0.15 -11.80
N MET A 331 1.19 -1.19 -11.68
CA MET A 331 1.65 -1.71 -10.40
C MET A 331 3.16 -1.88 -10.45
N THR A 332 3.90 -1.19 -9.59
CA THR A 332 5.36 -1.38 -9.46
C THR A 332 5.68 -2.77 -8.93
N ASP A 333 6.91 -3.25 -9.16
CA ASP A 333 7.44 -4.45 -8.51
C ASP A 333 8.32 -4.10 -7.31
N PHE A 334 8.70 -5.11 -6.53
CA PHE A 334 9.60 -4.92 -5.40
C PHE A 334 10.99 -4.49 -5.88
N GLY A 335 11.55 -3.48 -5.22
CA GLY A 335 12.88 -2.95 -5.56
C GLY A 335 12.95 -2.14 -6.86
N ASP A 336 11.84 -1.85 -7.53
CA ASP A 336 11.81 -0.95 -8.70
C ASP A 336 12.32 0.46 -8.32
N ALA A 337 11.99 0.92 -7.10
CA ALA A 337 12.50 2.15 -6.50
C ALA A 337 12.64 1.96 -4.98
N ALA A 338 13.60 2.65 -4.37
CA ALA A 338 13.92 2.54 -2.95
C ALA A 338 14.23 3.91 -2.35
N ASP A 339 13.61 4.23 -1.21
CA ASP A 339 13.87 5.42 -0.39
C ASP A 339 13.72 6.77 -1.12
N VAL A 340 12.78 6.84 -2.08
CA VAL A 340 12.44 8.06 -2.83
C VAL A 340 10.96 8.37 -2.70
N VAL A 341 10.59 9.65 -2.66
CA VAL A 341 9.18 10.10 -2.62
C VAL A 341 8.76 10.64 -3.97
N ALA A 342 7.77 10.00 -4.60
CA ALA A 342 7.13 10.55 -5.78
C ALA A 342 6.17 11.68 -5.37
N SER A 343 6.40 12.86 -5.94
CA SER A 343 5.60 14.08 -5.72
C SER A 343 4.53 14.29 -6.79
N SER A 344 4.69 13.67 -7.96
CA SER A 344 3.66 13.62 -8.99
C SER A 344 3.72 12.34 -9.80
N VAL A 345 2.58 11.98 -10.37
CA VAL A 345 2.45 10.88 -11.34
C VAL A 345 1.71 11.35 -12.58
N GLU A 346 2.08 10.82 -13.73
CA GLU A 346 1.48 11.16 -15.03
C GLU A 346 1.36 9.93 -15.93
N LEU A 347 0.36 9.91 -16.80
CA LEU A 347 0.20 8.88 -17.82
C LEU A 347 0.88 9.36 -19.11
N ASN A 348 1.96 8.69 -19.51
CA ASN A 348 2.63 8.93 -20.78
C ASN A 348 2.07 7.98 -21.86
N VAL A 349 1.57 8.57 -22.95
CA VAL A 349 0.96 7.88 -24.08
C VAL A 349 1.86 8.00 -25.30
N GLY A 350 2.14 6.86 -25.95
CA GLY A 350 2.91 6.84 -27.20
C GLY A 350 4.41 7.11 -27.03
N GLY A 351 4.97 6.80 -25.85
CA GLY A 351 6.41 6.82 -25.63
C GLY A 351 7.11 5.64 -26.32
N ASP A 352 8.28 5.91 -26.88
CA ASP A 352 9.15 4.95 -27.56
C ASP A 352 10.26 4.47 -26.61
N LEU A 353 10.50 3.16 -26.61
CA LEU A 353 11.58 2.56 -25.82
C LEU A 353 12.93 2.88 -26.45
N ALA A 354 13.91 3.17 -25.61
CA ALA A 354 15.30 3.32 -26.04
C ALA A 354 15.86 2.01 -26.63
N ASP A 355 16.89 2.14 -27.48
CA ASP A 355 17.55 1.01 -28.11
C ASP A 355 18.12 0.02 -27.08
N GLY A 356 17.89 -1.27 -27.30
CA GLY A 356 18.43 -2.35 -26.46
C GLY A 356 17.58 -2.71 -25.23
N ILE A 357 16.45 -2.02 -25.00
CA ILE A 357 15.49 -2.42 -23.95
C ILE A 357 14.70 -3.66 -24.38
N PRO A 358 14.75 -4.77 -23.62
CA PRO A 358 14.01 -5.98 -23.97
C PRO A 358 12.50 -5.75 -24.02
N PRO A 359 11.80 -6.34 -25.00
CA PRO A 359 10.35 -6.30 -25.04
C PRO A 359 9.79 -6.98 -23.79
N GLY A 360 8.93 -6.26 -23.06
CA GLY A 360 8.29 -6.77 -21.83
C GLY A 360 8.96 -6.31 -20.53
N ARG A 361 10.05 -5.54 -20.58
CA ARG A 361 10.55 -4.85 -19.38
C ARG A 361 9.46 -3.92 -18.84
N LEU A 362 9.12 -4.10 -17.56
CA LEU A 362 7.98 -3.42 -16.95
C LEU A 362 8.37 -2.08 -16.29
N TRP A 363 9.55 -2.02 -15.67
CA TRP A 363 10.13 -0.81 -15.09
C TRP A 363 11.29 -0.29 -15.94
N LEU A 364 11.22 1.00 -16.27
CA LEU A 364 12.13 1.73 -17.14
C LEU A 364 12.75 2.88 -16.35
N ALA A 365 14.07 3.07 -16.50
CA ALA A 365 14.76 4.23 -15.96
C ALA A 365 14.36 5.51 -16.72
N SER A 366 14.80 6.68 -16.24
CA SER A 366 14.46 7.98 -16.83
C SER A 366 14.79 8.09 -18.33
N ASP A 367 15.86 7.43 -18.76
CA ASP A 367 16.39 7.55 -20.12
C ASP A 367 15.93 6.41 -21.04
N ASP A 368 15.21 5.43 -20.47
CA ASP A 368 14.76 4.23 -21.19
C ASP A 368 13.46 4.47 -21.99
N LEU A 369 12.75 5.57 -21.71
CA LEU A 369 11.54 5.97 -22.41
C LEU A 369 11.70 7.39 -22.96
N SER A 370 11.54 7.55 -24.27
CA SER A 370 11.63 8.84 -24.93
C SER A 370 10.33 9.20 -25.64
N GLY A 371 10.06 10.50 -25.77
CA GLY A 371 8.85 10.98 -26.42
C GLY A 371 7.56 10.66 -25.64
N GLY A 372 6.47 10.56 -26.41
CA GLY A 372 5.11 10.45 -25.89
C GLY A 372 4.56 11.75 -25.30
N ALA A 373 3.26 11.75 -25.02
CA ALA A 373 2.55 12.88 -24.45
C ALA A 373 2.04 12.53 -23.04
N ALA A 374 2.40 13.38 -22.07
CA ALA A 374 1.95 13.25 -20.70
C ALA A 374 0.53 13.81 -20.54
N ILE A 375 -0.34 13.02 -19.94
CA ILE A 375 -1.72 13.38 -19.57
C ILE A 375 -1.97 13.00 -18.10
N ALA A 376 -3.04 13.54 -17.52
CA ALA A 376 -3.47 13.23 -16.16
C ALA A 376 -2.39 13.47 -15.08
N VAL A 377 -1.59 14.53 -15.27
CA VAL A 377 -0.54 14.91 -14.31
C VAL A 377 -1.20 15.23 -12.97
N SER A 378 -0.89 14.42 -11.97
CA SER A 378 -1.56 14.47 -10.67
C SER A 378 -0.54 14.56 -9.54
N PRO A 379 -0.67 15.54 -8.62
CA PRO A 379 0.20 15.64 -7.46
C PRO A 379 -0.10 14.49 -6.49
N VAL A 380 0.95 13.86 -5.97
CA VAL A 380 0.84 12.76 -5.00
C VAL A 380 1.96 12.86 -3.97
N SER A 381 1.89 12.06 -2.90
CA SER A 381 2.97 11.95 -1.92
C SER A 381 3.17 10.47 -1.60
N ILE A 382 3.84 9.76 -2.51
CA ILE A 382 4.00 8.31 -2.45
C ILE A 382 5.45 8.00 -2.09
N PRO A 383 5.76 7.57 -0.85
CA PRO A 383 7.08 7.05 -0.51
C PRO A 383 7.27 5.68 -1.15
N LEU A 384 8.10 5.61 -2.19
CA LEU A 384 8.48 4.37 -2.87
C LEU A 384 9.51 3.63 -2.03
N ARG A 385 9.20 2.38 -1.71
CA ARG A 385 9.96 1.52 -0.79
C ARG A 385 10.28 0.20 -1.46
N THR A 386 11.41 -0.38 -1.11
CA THR A 386 11.88 -1.66 -1.66
C THR A 386 10.86 -2.79 -1.46
N THR A 387 10.20 -2.81 -0.30
CA THR A 387 9.26 -3.88 0.10
C THR A 387 7.81 -3.63 -0.31
N VAL A 388 7.50 -2.49 -0.94
CA VAL A 388 6.12 -2.06 -1.22
C VAL A 388 5.89 -1.94 -2.72
N ARG A 389 4.84 -2.61 -3.21
CA ARG A 389 4.31 -2.42 -4.55
C ARG A 389 3.25 -1.33 -4.55
N GLU A 390 3.45 -0.30 -5.37
CA GLU A 390 2.48 0.75 -5.58
C GLU A 390 1.58 0.39 -6.74
N CYS A 391 0.29 0.20 -6.45
CA CYS A 391 -0.76 0.06 -7.45
C CYS A 391 -1.44 1.40 -7.65
N VAL A 392 -1.15 2.07 -8.76
CA VAL A 392 -1.77 3.36 -9.11
C VAL A 392 -2.84 3.11 -10.16
N LYS A 393 -4.07 3.50 -9.84
CA LYS A 393 -5.24 3.37 -10.71
C LYS A 393 -5.72 4.74 -11.13
N PHE A 394 -6.03 4.89 -12.41
CA PHE A 394 -6.69 6.05 -12.97
C PHE A 394 -8.06 5.67 -13.51
N LEU A 395 -9.05 6.51 -13.22
CA LEU A 395 -10.31 6.52 -13.93
C LEU A 395 -10.41 7.83 -14.70
N VAL A 396 -10.18 7.77 -16.02
CA VAL A 396 -10.23 8.92 -16.92
C VAL A 396 -11.63 9.03 -17.52
N ARG A 397 -12.21 10.21 -17.43
CA ARG A 397 -13.49 10.59 -18.07
C ARG A 397 -13.23 11.59 -19.20
N PHE A 398 -14.15 11.68 -20.15
CA PHE A 398 -13.99 12.40 -21.41
C PHE A 398 -15.05 13.48 -21.61
#